data_AF-A0A7Y6WUI5-F1
#
_entry.id   AF-A0A7Y6WUI5-F1
#
_cell.length_a   1.000
_cell.length_b   1.000
_cell.length_c   1.000
_cell.angle_alpha   90.00
_cell.angle_beta   90.00
_cell.angle_gamma   90.00
#
_symmetry.space_group_name_H-M   'P 1'
#
loop_
_entity.id
_entity.type
_entity.pdbx_description
1 polymer ?
#
loop_
_entity_poly.entity_id
_entity_poly.type
_entity_poly.pdbx_seq_one_letter_code
_entity_poly.pdbx_strand_id
1 'polypeptide(L)'
;MAIHEVTADDVLQRCARCGRGNRLSLGTLEVGVARREDVDDGLVQLPPCPACCSTEFLIRAPEGEPEHPAPGSFGHLHQLLVGHLHAELVQRGRLHTGLKPKGGGASKVVARPLSQVARERWFPQGLHIEVPPGEHPRASEEAS
;
A
#
# COMPACT_ATOMS: atom_id res chain seq x y z
N MET A 1 0.81 9.11 -3.46
CA MET A 1 1.15 7.79 -4.04
C MET A 1 -0.02 6.88 -3.80
N ALA A 2 -0.39 6.09 -4.79
CA ALA A 2 -1.70 5.46 -4.83
C ALA A 2 -1.60 3.99 -5.21
N ILE A 3 -1.97 3.09 -4.29
CA ILE A 3 -2.49 1.77 -4.70
C ILE A 3 -3.97 1.89 -4.98
N HIS A 4 -4.39 1.31 -6.10
CA HIS A 4 -5.76 1.39 -6.61
C HIS A 4 -6.49 0.08 -6.45
N GLU A 5 -5.78 -1.04 -6.30
CA GLU A 5 -6.39 -2.36 -6.20
C GLU A 5 -5.48 -3.30 -5.42
N VAL A 6 -6.06 -4.14 -4.57
CA VAL A 6 -5.39 -5.28 -3.94
C VAL A 6 -6.20 -6.54 -4.27
N THR A 7 -5.52 -7.54 -4.81
CA THR A 7 -6.09 -8.86 -5.11
C THR A 7 -5.44 -9.92 -4.21
N ALA A 8 -5.76 -11.20 -4.43
CA ALA A 8 -5.12 -12.29 -3.70
C ALA A 8 -3.59 -12.34 -3.98
N ASP A 9 -3.16 -12.01 -5.20
CA ASP A 9 -1.79 -12.26 -5.65
C ASP A 9 -1.03 -10.99 -6.05
N ASP A 10 -1.75 -9.93 -6.41
CA ASP A 10 -1.18 -8.68 -6.90
C ASP A 10 -1.78 -7.41 -6.28
N VAL A 11 -1.01 -6.33 -6.33
CA VAL A 11 -1.45 -4.95 -6.09
C VAL A 11 -1.32 -4.14 -7.38
N LEU A 12 -2.31 -3.31 -7.69
CA LEU A 12 -2.21 -2.29 -8.74
C LEU A 12 -1.74 -0.99 -8.10
N GLN A 13 -0.52 -0.57 -8.41
CA GLN A 13 0.00 0.73 -8.02
C GLN A 13 -0.06 1.69 -9.21
N ARG A 14 -0.42 2.94 -8.94
CA ARG A 14 -0.22 4.05 -9.87
C ARG A 14 0.95 4.90 -9.41
N CYS A 15 1.98 5.01 -10.25
CA CYS A 15 3.16 5.80 -9.93
C CYS A 15 2.79 7.27 -9.77
N ALA A 16 3.16 7.85 -8.63
CA ALA A 16 2.90 9.26 -8.34
C ALA A 16 3.70 10.19 -9.27
N ARG A 17 4.87 9.73 -9.74
CA ARG A 17 5.73 10.52 -10.63
C ARG A 17 5.25 10.54 -12.08
N CYS A 18 4.94 9.40 -12.69
CA CYS A 18 4.60 9.32 -14.12
C CYS A 18 3.16 8.88 -14.41
N GLY A 19 2.36 8.59 -13.38
CA GLY A 19 0.94 8.24 -13.53
C GLY A 19 0.68 6.83 -14.08
N ARG A 20 1.71 6.06 -14.43
CA ARG A 20 1.56 4.71 -15.02
C ARG A 20 1.11 3.69 -13.98
N GLY A 21 0.18 2.83 -14.36
CA GLY A 21 -0.25 1.67 -13.58
C GLY A 21 0.77 0.53 -13.69
N ASN A 22 1.18 -0.01 -12.55
CA ASN A 22 2.08 -1.16 -12.43
C ASN A 22 1.41 -2.22 -11.55
N ARG A 23 1.28 -3.43 -12.10
CA ARG A 23 0.80 -4.61 -11.36
C ARG A 23 2.01 -5.26 -10.69
N LEU A 24 1.98 -5.38 -9.37
CA LEU A 24 3.09 -5.90 -8.57
C LEU A 24 2.62 -7.12 -7.80
N SER A 25 3.41 -8.20 -7.83
CA SER A 25 3.08 -9.39 -7.06
C SER A 25 3.29 -9.15 -5.57
N LEU A 26 2.34 -9.56 -4.72
CA LEU A 26 2.54 -9.59 -3.26
C LEU A 26 3.76 -10.44 -2.87
N GLY A 27 4.10 -11.43 -3.72
CA GLY A 27 5.29 -12.25 -3.57
C GLY A 27 6.62 -11.49 -3.71
N THR A 28 6.60 -10.24 -4.15
CA THR A 28 7.79 -9.37 -4.26
C THR A 28 7.82 -8.27 -3.21
N LEU A 29 6.76 -8.11 -2.43
CA LEU A 29 6.65 -7.07 -1.41
C LEU A 29 7.02 -7.61 -0.03
N GLU A 30 7.42 -6.70 0.85
CA GLU A 30 7.66 -6.99 2.26
C GLU A 30 7.37 -5.76 3.12
N VAL A 31 6.95 -6.02 4.36
CA VAL A 31 6.80 -5.01 5.41
C VAL A 31 8.15 -4.80 6.09
N GLY A 32 8.49 -3.55 6.34
CA GLY A 32 9.75 -3.18 6.97
C GLY A 32 10.71 -2.58 5.97
N VAL A 33 11.15 -1.35 6.23
CA VAL A 33 12.22 -0.71 5.46
C VAL A 33 13.39 -0.42 6.37
N ALA A 34 14.56 -0.94 6.01
CA ALA A 34 15.79 -0.66 6.76
C ALA A 34 16.08 0.85 6.77
N ARG A 35 16.16 1.41 7.96
CA ARG A 35 16.74 2.71 8.26
C ARG A 35 18.06 2.49 9.00
N ARG A 36 18.80 3.58 9.25
CA ARG A 36 20.20 3.53 9.74
C ARG A 36 20.47 2.45 10.79
N GLU A 37 19.68 2.43 11.85
CA GLU A 37 19.88 1.54 13.00
C GLU A 37 18.66 0.69 13.35
N ASP A 38 17.55 0.83 12.61
CA ASP A 38 16.29 0.15 12.89
C ASP A 38 15.52 -0.15 11.59
N VAL A 39 14.49 -0.98 11.68
CA VAL A 39 13.58 -1.29 10.57
C VAL A 39 12.22 -0.68 10.85
N ASP A 40 11.78 0.21 9.96
CA ASP A 40 10.50 0.89 10.06
C ASP A 40 9.37 -0.05 9.61
N ASP A 41 8.66 -0.63 10.58
CA ASP A 41 7.58 -1.59 10.36
C ASP A 41 6.28 -0.97 9.83
N GLY A 42 6.20 0.36 9.80
CA GLY A 42 5.08 1.11 9.20
C GLY A 42 5.16 1.21 7.67
N LEU A 43 6.27 0.77 7.08
CA LEU A 43 6.54 0.96 5.66
C LEU A 43 6.51 -0.33 4.85
N VAL A 44 6.07 -0.20 3.60
CA VAL A 44 6.27 -1.19 2.52
C VAL A 44 6.93 -0.46 1.36
N GLN A 45 8.15 -0.88 0.99
CA GLN A 45 8.82 -0.34 -0.19
C GLN A 45 8.28 -0.99 -1.46
N LEU A 46 7.92 -0.18 -2.45
CA LEU A 46 7.52 -0.67 -3.76
C LEU A 46 8.75 -0.84 -4.66
N PRO A 47 8.73 -1.81 -5.59
CA PRO A 47 9.72 -1.90 -6.64
C PRO A 47 9.80 -0.59 -7.45
N PRO A 48 10.97 -0.23 -7.99
CA PRO A 48 11.11 0.94 -8.84
C PRO A 48 10.14 0.89 -10.02
N CYS A 49 9.50 2.03 -10.33
CA CYS A 49 8.60 2.10 -11.47
C CYS A 49 9.36 1.74 -12.77
N PRO A 50 8.87 0.78 -13.57
CA PRO A 50 9.57 0.34 -14.78
C PRO A 50 9.65 1.43 -15.86
N ALA A 51 8.82 2.48 -15.78
CA ALA A 51 8.79 3.56 -16.76
C ALA A 51 9.68 4.76 -16.41
N CYS A 52 9.81 5.11 -15.12
CA CYS A 52 10.52 6.33 -14.68
C CYS A 52 11.54 6.10 -13.56
N CYS A 53 11.73 4.83 -13.16
CA CYS A 53 12.65 4.38 -12.11
C CYS A 53 12.43 5.02 -10.73
N SER A 54 11.28 5.67 -10.49
CA SER A 54 10.95 6.22 -9.19
C SER A 54 10.67 5.10 -8.18
N THR A 55 11.33 5.15 -7.03
CA THR A 55 11.03 4.30 -5.87
C THR A 55 10.03 5.00 -4.98
N GLU A 56 9.03 4.28 -4.49
CA GLU A 56 7.97 4.84 -3.66
C GLU A 56 7.67 3.92 -2.46
N PHE A 57 7.06 4.45 -1.40
CA PHE A 57 6.87 3.76 -0.13
C PHE A 57 5.45 3.91 0.37
N LEU A 58 4.76 2.81 0.65
CA LEU A 58 3.44 2.83 1.31
C LEU A 58 3.64 3.00 2.80
N ILE A 59 2.88 3.94 3.37
CA ILE A 59 2.93 4.29 4.78
C ILE A 59 1.61 3.86 5.41
N ARG A 60 1.69 2.92 6.36
CA ARG A 60 0.54 2.52 7.16
C ARG A 60 0.23 3.63 8.18
N ALA A 61 -1.05 3.96 8.32
CA ALA A 61 -1.51 4.82 9.40
C ALA A 61 -1.18 4.20 10.78
N PRO A 62 -0.58 4.94 11.72
CA PRO A 62 -0.42 4.52 13.11
C PRO A 62 -1.69 3.96 13.75
N GLU A 63 -1.50 3.03 14.70
CA GLU A 63 -2.61 2.55 15.51
C GLU A 63 -3.13 3.68 16.42
N GLY A 64 -4.46 3.86 16.45
CA GLY A 64 -5.11 4.91 17.24
C GLY A 64 -5.17 6.28 16.55
N GLU A 65 -4.71 6.41 15.30
CA GLU A 65 -4.94 7.61 14.50
C GLU A 65 -6.46 7.78 14.23
N PRO A 66 -7.01 9.00 14.27
CA PRO A 66 -8.41 9.23 13.93
C PRO A 66 -8.75 8.71 12.53
N GLU A 67 -10.00 8.29 12.32
CA GLU A 67 -10.48 7.97 10.98
C GLU A 67 -10.28 9.17 10.04
N HIS A 68 -9.98 8.87 8.77
CA HIS A 68 -9.74 9.90 7.76
C HIS A 68 -10.90 10.91 7.74
N PRO A 69 -10.62 12.23 7.78
CA PRO A 69 -11.63 13.26 8.01
C PRO A 69 -12.71 13.35 6.92
N ALA A 70 -12.47 12.74 5.76
CA ALA A 70 -13.43 12.61 4.66
C ALA A 70 -13.69 11.13 4.34
N PRO A 71 -14.68 10.48 4.99
CA PRO A 71 -15.06 9.11 4.67
C PRO A 71 -15.49 8.95 3.21
N GLY A 72 -15.08 7.84 2.59
CA GLY A 72 -15.33 7.53 1.18
C GLY A 72 -14.46 8.28 0.16
N SER A 73 -13.66 9.27 0.58
CA SER A 73 -12.70 9.93 -0.31
C SER A 73 -11.59 8.97 -0.76
N PHE A 74 -10.89 9.33 -1.85
CA PHE A 74 -9.72 8.59 -2.31
C PHE A 74 -8.69 8.36 -1.18
N GLY A 75 -8.38 9.39 -0.40
CA GLY A 75 -7.43 9.30 0.72
C GLY A 75 -7.87 8.29 1.79
N HIS A 76 -9.16 8.30 2.14
CA HIS A 76 -9.72 7.32 3.07
C HIS A 76 -9.64 5.89 2.53
N LEU A 77 -10.12 5.66 1.31
CA LEU A 77 -10.10 4.32 0.70
C LEU A 77 -8.67 3.81 0.50
N HIS A 78 -7.76 4.69 0.11
CA HIS A 78 -6.34 4.39 -0.02
C HIS A 78 -5.73 3.98 1.32
N GLN A 79 -6.03 4.70 2.41
CA GLN A 79 -5.58 4.35 3.75
C GLN A 79 -6.07 2.94 4.16
N LEU A 80 -7.32 2.61 3.87
CA LEU A 80 -7.87 1.26 4.13
C LEU A 80 -7.16 0.18 3.31
N LEU A 81 -6.91 0.42 2.01
CA LEU A 81 -6.17 -0.53 1.16
C LEU A 81 -4.75 -0.75 1.65
N VAL A 82 -4.04 0.32 2.05
CA VAL A 82 -2.66 0.21 2.55
C VAL A 82 -2.61 -0.57 3.86
N GLY A 83 -3.53 -0.27 4.79
CA GLY A 83 -3.64 -1.02 6.05
C GLY A 83 -3.95 -2.50 5.81
N HIS A 84 -4.83 -2.79 4.84
CA HIS A 84 -5.15 -4.16 4.47
C HIS A 84 -3.97 -4.90 3.84
N LEU A 85 -3.30 -4.31 2.85
CA LEU A 85 -2.11 -4.88 2.20
C LEU A 85 -1.00 -5.17 3.21
N HIS A 86 -0.77 -4.23 4.14
CA HIS A 86 0.22 -4.40 5.21
C HIS A 86 -0.11 -5.64 6.06
N ALA A 87 -1.37 -5.77 6.51
CA ALA A 87 -1.81 -6.94 7.27
C ALA A 87 -1.68 -8.26 6.48
N GLU A 88 -2.01 -8.27 5.19
CA GLU A 88 -1.82 -9.43 4.31
C GLU A 88 -0.34 -9.85 4.22
N LEU A 89 0.58 -8.89 4.06
CA LEU A 89 2.01 -9.17 4.02
C LEU A 89 2.51 -9.74 5.36
N VAL A 90 2.07 -9.17 6.49
CA VAL A 90 2.39 -9.70 7.83
C VAL A 90 1.90 -11.13 7.99
N GLN A 91 0.64 -11.42 7.62
CA GLN A 91 0.05 -12.76 7.73
C GLN A 91 0.78 -13.80 6.86
N ARG A 92 1.27 -13.39 5.70
CA ARG A 92 2.07 -14.23 4.79
C ARG A 92 3.54 -14.35 5.21
N GLY A 93 3.94 -13.77 6.35
CA GLY A 93 5.33 -13.78 6.82
C GLY A 93 6.29 -12.96 5.96
N ARG A 94 5.76 -12.03 5.16
CA ARG A 94 6.48 -11.14 4.24
C ARG A 94 7.00 -9.93 4.99
N LEU A 95 8.01 -10.18 5.81
CA LEU A 95 8.66 -9.18 6.66
C LEU A 95 10.12 -9.07 6.28
N HIS A 96 10.66 -7.85 6.38
CA HIS A 96 12.08 -7.60 6.37
C HIS A 96 12.78 -8.44 7.45
N THR A 97 13.99 -8.91 7.17
CA THR A 97 14.73 -9.85 8.01
C THR A 97 14.92 -9.36 9.45
N GLY A 98 15.13 -8.05 9.64
CA GLY A 98 15.26 -7.42 10.96
C GLY A 98 13.98 -7.43 11.82
N LEU A 99 12.80 -7.60 11.20
CA LEU A 99 11.51 -7.71 11.91
C LEU A 99 11.12 -9.16 12.21
N LYS A 100 11.80 -10.14 11.60
CA LYS A 100 11.49 -11.55 11.83
C LYS A 100 11.93 -11.95 13.25
N PRO A 101 11.08 -12.64 14.02
CA PRO A 101 11.42 -13.06 15.36
C PRO A 101 12.58 -14.06 15.34
N LYS A 102 13.61 -13.79 16.15
CA LYS A 102 14.71 -14.72 16.38
C LYS A 102 14.17 -15.92 17.16
N GLY A 103 13.94 -17.05 16.47
CA GLY A 103 13.50 -18.30 17.10
C GLY A 103 12.07 -18.77 16.78
N GLY A 104 11.43 -18.26 15.73
CA GLY A 104 10.16 -18.83 15.23
C GLY A 104 8.90 -18.45 16.02
N GLY A 105 8.99 -17.45 16.91
CA GLY A 105 7.82 -16.85 17.56
C GLY A 105 6.92 -16.07 16.59
N ALA A 106 5.81 -15.53 17.08
CA ALA A 106 4.99 -14.60 16.29
C ALA A 106 5.72 -13.27 16.06
N SER A 107 5.52 -12.66 14.89
CA SER A 107 6.02 -11.30 14.62
C SER A 107 5.45 -10.31 15.64
N LYS A 108 6.27 -9.35 16.10
CA LYS A 108 5.82 -8.25 16.96
C LYS A 108 4.98 -7.22 16.19
N VAL A 109 5.01 -7.27 14.85
CA VAL A 109 4.25 -6.37 13.99
C VAL A 109 2.77 -6.77 14.06
N VAL A 110 1.97 -5.96 14.74
CA VAL A 110 0.52 -6.14 14.79
C VAL A 110 -0.12 -5.28 13.71
N ALA A 111 -0.78 -5.93 12.76
CA ALA A 111 -1.58 -5.27 11.74
C ALA A 111 -2.90 -6.02 11.55
N ARG A 112 -4.00 -5.28 11.53
CA ARG A 112 -5.34 -5.86 11.38
C ARG A 112 -5.80 -5.68 9.93
N PRO A 113 -6.19 -6.76 9.24
CA PRO A 113 -6.76 -6.64 7.92
C PRO A 113 -8.10 -5.89 8.00
N LEU A 114 -8.53 -5.33 6.87
CA LEU A 114 -9.83 -4.69 6.77
C LEU A 114 -10.94 -5.67 7.18
N SER A 115 -11.81 -5.25 8.10
CA SER A 115 -12.93 -6.05 8.59
C SER A 115 -13.95 -6.32 7.48
N GLN A 116 -14.71 -7.41 7.60
CA GLN A 116 -15.74 -7.77 6.61
C GLN A 116 -16.77 -6.64 6.40
N VAL A 117 -17.23 -6.02 7.49
CA VAL A 117 -18.18 -4.89 7.44
C VAL A 117 -17.59 -3.70 6.67
N ALA A 118 -16.30 -3.38 6.90
CA ALA A 118 -15.64 -2.30 6.18
C ALA A 118 -15.38 -2.65 4.71
N ARG A 119 -15.06 -3.91 4.40
CA ARG A 119 -14.94 -4.41 3.03
C ARG A 119 -16.25 -4.25 2.27
N GLU A 120 -17.35 -4.73 2.82
CA GLU A 120 -18.68 -4.65 2.18
C GLU A 120 -19.14 -3.21 2.01
N ARG A 121 -18.88 -2.35 2.99
CA ARG A 121 -19.28 -0.94 2.96
C ARG A 121 -18.50 -0.12 1.94
N TRP A 122 -17.18 -0.31 1.86
CA TRP A 122 -16.29 0.59 1.13
C TRP A 122 -15.76 0.00 -0.19
N PHE A 123 -15.81 -1.32 -0.33
CA PHE A 123 -15.25 -2.08 -1.44
C PHE A 123 -16.24 -3.17 -1.92
N PRO A 124 -17.50 -2.82 -2.24
CA PRO A 124 -18.55 -3.79 -2.58
C PRO A 124 -18.23 -4.59 -3.85
N GLN A 125 -17.39 -4.05 -4.74
CA GLN A 125 -16.97 -4.66 -5.99
C GLN A 125 -15.54 -5.25 -5.90
N GLY A 126 -15.08 -5.55 -4.69
CA GLY A 126 -13.70 -5.94 -4.42
C GLY A 126 -12.83 -4.76 -4.02
N LEU A 127 -11.62 -5.06 -3.55
CA LEU A 127 -10.66 -4.12 -2.94
C LEU A 127 -10.00 -3.22 -3.98
N HIS A 128 -10.80 -2.42 -4.67
CA HIS A 128 -10.36 -1.48 -5.69
C HIS A 128 -10.99 -0.09 -5.48
N ILE A 129 -10.27 0.94 -5.90
CA ILE A 129 -10.72 2.32 -5.94
C ILE A 129 -10.97 2.65 -7.40
N GLU A 130 -12.22 2.89 -7.76
CA GLU A 130 -12.56 3.41 -9.08
C GLU A 130 -11.94 4.81 -9.23
N VAL A 131 -11.10 4.98 -10.25
CA VAL A 131 -10.57 6.30 -10.60
C VAL A 131 -11.19 6.70 -11.93
N PRO A 132 -11.93 7.82 -11.99
CA PRO A 132 -12.57 8.26 -13.21
C PRO A 132 -11.55 8.40 -14.34
N PRO A 133 -11.90 8.02 -15.58
CA PRO A 133 -11.07 8.26 -16.76
C PRO A 133 -11.03 9.76 -17.05
N GLY A 134 -10.13 10.49 -16.37
CA GLY A 134 -10.02 11.95 -16.45
C GLY A 134 -8.95 12.54 -15.54
N GLU A 135 -8.62 11.85 -14.44
CA GLU A 135 -7.43 12.17 -13.63
C GLU A 135 -6.18 11.54 -14.25
N HIS A 136 -5.80 12.03 -15.42
CA HIS A 136 -4.42 11.95 -15.88
C HIS A 136 -3.74 13.24 -15.38
N PRO A 137 -2.54 13.18 -14.75
CA PRO A 137 -1.77 14.41 -14.60
C PRO A 137 -1.57 14.92 -16.02
N ARG A 138 -2.07 16.14 -16.28
CA ARG A 138 -1.77 16.88 -17.50
C ARG A 138 -0.27 16.73 -17.72
N ALA A 139 0.12 16.02 -18.78
CA ALA A 139 1.47 16.13 -19.27
C ALA A 139 1.66 17.63 -19.49
N SER A 140 2.60 18.24 -18.76
CA SER A 140 2.97 19.62 -19.02
C SER A 140 3.28 19.71 -20.50
N GLU A 141 2.42 20.41 -21.23
CA GLU A 141 2.78 21.03 -22.50
C GLU A 141 3.93 21.98 -22.17
N GLU A 142 5.16 21.49 -22.29
CA GLU A 142 6.28 22.36 -22.67
C GLU A 142 6.05 22.72 -24.13
N ALA A 143 5.30 23.80 -24.32
CA ALA A 143 5.22 24.53 -25.56
C ALA A 143 5.80 25.93 -25.35
N SER A 144 6.94 26.16 -26.01
CA SER A 144 7.60 27.43 -26.37
C SER A 144 8.89 27.74 -25.63
#